data_AF-A0A3A8FLA3-F1
#
_entry.id   AF-A0A3A8FLA3-F1
#
_cell.length_a   1.000
_cell.length_b   1.000
_cell.length_c   1.000
_cell.angle_alpha   90.00
_cell.angle_beta   90.00
_cell.angle_gamma   90.00
#
_symmetry.space_group_name_H-M   'P 1'
#
loop_
_entity.id
_entity.type
_entity.pdbx_description
1 polymer ?
#
loop_
_entity_poly.entity_id
_entity_poly.type
_entity_poly.pdbx_seq_one_letter_code
_entity_poly.pdbx_strand_id
1 'polypeptide(L)'
;MTSVDTRIFNQAMDMPFEELEKFLSYISDIKKFITWNKLGLLSDESRKNLIIFLFKNNLLCGTLRLNLSIDESIECINAIKESNQPLELRFWQGHVLTREHIENIESLKAIWDACNDISTHLNDRKQIFDFLTAYFSDSSRIGRGKDFTKATKDKVWIESHGRCMFLGCGESLKYDFLTGTGGNFSYLAHNVASAEGGERGIPYLSEALSNEPKNILLLCDKHHRLIDKVAAVDYPAPTLALMRKEFCDLAESLLNGLSFEAIPVYTILWPVNGQFVSNPQ
;
A
#
# COMPACT_ATOMS: atom_id res chain seq x y z
N MET A 1 10.03 11.40 -38.16
CA MET A 1 9.46 11.28 -36.80
C MET A 1 10.60 11.50 -35.83
N THR A 2 10.72 12.71 -35.30
CA THR A 2 11.72 13.03 -34.27
C THR A 2 11.43 12.18 -33.04
N SER A 3 12.38 11.33 -32.64
CA SER A 3 12.30 10.60 -31.38
C SER A 3 12.29 11.63 -30.26
N VAL A 4 11.16 11.76 -29.56
CA VAL A 4 11.09 12.59 -28.36
C VAL A 4 12.07 12.02 -27.34
N ASP A 5 12.93 12.86 -26.78
CA ASP A 5 13.81 12.45 -25.70
C ASP A 5 12.95 12.08 -24.49
N THR A 6 12.89 10.79 -24.16
CA THR A 6 12.06 10.26 -23.07
C THR A 6 12.49 10.79 -21.70
N ARG A 7 13.69 11.38 -21.58
CA ARG A 7 14.14 12.08 -20.37
C ARG A 7 13.23 13.23 -19.99
N ILE A 8 12.57 13.86 -20.98
CA ILE A 8 11.63 14.96 -20.70
C ILE A 8 10.48 14.54 -19.81
N PHE A 9 10.18 13.25 -19.68
CA PHE A 9 9.10 12.76 -18.81
C PHE A 9 9.57 12.48 -17.37
N ASN A 10 10.89 12.41 -17.13
CA ASN A 10 11.48 12.26 -15.79
C ASN A 10 11.90 13.63 -15.25
N GLN A 11 10.98 14.58 -15.08
CA GLN A 11 11.33 15.90 -14.52
C GLN A 11 11.90 15.79 -13.12
N ALA A 12 11.64 14.70 -12.39
CA ALA A 12 12.27 14.46 -11.11
C ALA A 12 13.81 14.48 -11.18
N MET A 13 14.46 14.19 -12.32
CA MET A 13 15.93 14.28 -12.44
C MET A 13 16.48 15.71 -12.35
N ASP A 14 15.65 16.70 -12.67
CA ASP A 14 16.00 18.11 -12.68
C ASP A 14 15.62 18.80 -11.35
N MET A 15 15.93 20.09 -11.23
CA MET A 15 15.47 20.90 -10.10
C MET A 15 13.93 20.86 -9.99
N PRO A 16 13.38 20.77 -8.76
CA PRO A 16 11.94 20.79 -8.55
C PRO A 16 11.31 22.08 -9.08
N PHE A 17 10.03 22.02 -9.43
CA PHE A 17 9.29 23.23 -9.81
C PHE A 17 9.13 24.17 -8.62
N GLU A 18 9.53 25.43 -8.79
CA GLU A 18 9.42 26.51 -7.79
C GLU A 18 8.32 27.52 -8.15
N GLU A 19 7.68 27.39 -9.32
CA GLU A 19 6.59 28.26 -9.77
C GLU A 19 5.45 27.43 -10.38
N LEU A 20 4.21 27.73 -9.98
CA LEU A 20 2.99 27.06 -10.48
C LEU A 20 2.85 27.20 -12.01
N GLU A 21 3.15 28.37 -12.58
CA GLU A 21 3.01 28.62 -14.02
C GLU A 21 3.94 27.73 -14.85
N LYS A 22 5.19 27.55 -14.41
CA LYS A 22 6.18 26.67 -15.05
C LYS A 22 5.71 25.21 -15.01
N PHE A 23 5.17 24.77 -13.88
CA PHE A 23 4.59 23.44 -13.74
C PHE A 23 3.43 23.25 -14.73
N LEU A 24 2.46 24.16 -14.76
CA LEU A 24 1.30 24.06 -15.65
C LEU A 24 1.69 24.07 -17.14
N SER A 25 2.67 24.89 -17.53
CA SER A 25 3.22 24.89 -18.88
C SER A 25 3.84 23.54 -19.22
N TYR A 26 4.70 23.02 -18.35
CA TYR A 26 5.33 21.72 -18.55
C TYR A 26 4.30 20.58 -18.67
N ILE A 27 3.29 20.56 -17.79
CA ILE A 27 2.20 19.58 -17.84
C ILE A 27 1.43 19.66 -19.17
N SER A 28 1.13 20.87 -19.64
CA SER A 28 0.46 21.09 -20.94
C SER A 28 1.29 20.52 -22.11
N ASP A 29 2.61 20.64 -22.04
CA ASP A 29 3.51 20.13 -23.06
C ASP A 29 3.63 18.61 -23.04
N ILE A 30 3.84 17.98 -21.87
CA ILE A 30 3.97 16.52 -21.80
C ILE A 30 2.66 15.78 -22.10
N LYS A 31 1.49 16.40 -21.81
CA LYS A 31 0.16 15.84 -22.14
C LYS A 31 -0.04 15.61 -23.64
N LYS A 32 0.76 16.25 -24.50
CA LYS A 32 0.76 16.02 -25.96
C LYS A 32 1.37 14.66 -26.34
N PHE A 33 2.18 14.07 -25.45
CA PHE A 33 2.96 12.86 -25.72
C PHE A 33 2.58 11.67 -24.84
N ILE A 34 2.20 11.92 -23.59
CA ILE A 34 1.82 10.87 -22.63
C ILE A 34 0.45 11.14 -22.02
N THR A 35 -0.22 10.07 -21.59
CA THR A 35 -1.46 10.15 -20.79
C THR A 35 -1.28 9.34 -19.53
N TRP A 36 -2.01 9.68 -18.47
CA TRP A 36 -1.99 8.97 -17.20
C TRP A 36 -3.40 8.93 -16.61
N ASN A 37 -3.69 7.92 -15.81
CA ASN A 37 -4.97 7.69 -15.13
C ASN A 37 -4.77 7.21 -13.68
N LYS A 38 -3.56 7.39 -13.15
CA LYS A 38 -3.22 7.09 -11.77
C LYS A 38 -2.06 7.97 -11.36
N LEU A 39 -2.15 8.52 -10.16
CA LEU A 39 -1.09 9.32 -9.56
C LEU A 39 -0.55 8.62 -8.32
N GLY A 40 0.77 8.76 -8.13
CA GLY A 40 1.47 8.30 -6.96
C GLY A 40 2.26 9.42 -6.29
N LEU A 41 2.43 9.33 -4.97
CA LEU A 41 3.39 10.10 -4.18
C LEU A 41 4.31 9.12 -3.49
N LEU A 42 5.61 9.33 -3.63
CA LEU A 42 6.63 8.56 -2.92
C LEU A 42 7.52 9.49 -2.12
N SER A 43 7.80 9.10 -0.89
CA SER A 43 8.86 9.69 -0.10
C SER A 43 9.67 8.62 0.64
N ASP A 44 10.65 9.07 1.41
CA ASP A 44 11.69 8.28 2.07
C ASP A 44 11.97 8.81 3.49
N GLU A 45 12.90 8.18 4.21
CA GLU A 45 13.28 8.57 5.57
C GLU A 45 13.79 10.02 5.69
N SER A 46 14.36 10.56 4.62
CA SER A 46 14.90 11.92 4.65
C SER A 46 13.81 12.97 4.72
N ARG A 47 12.61 12.67 4.19
CA ARG A 47 11.51 13.62 3.96
C ARG A 47 11.94 14.87 3.16
N LYS A 48 13.01 14.74 2.37
CA LYS A 48 13.51 15.82 1.50
C LYS A 48 13.13 15.64 0.04
N ASN A 49 12.72 14.44 -0.34
CA ASN A 49 12.30 14.13 -1.70
C ASN A 49 10.86 13.62 -1.67
N LEU A 50 9.93 14.45 -2.15
CA LEU A 50 8.58 14.02 -2.47
C LEU A 50 8.45 13.94 -3.99
N ILE A 51 8.34 12.72 -4.52
CA ILE A 51 8.27 12.47 -5.95
C ILE A 51 6.82 12.14 -6.31
N ILE A 52 6.29 12.86 -7.30
CA ILE A 52 4.99 12.58 -7.92
C ILE A 52 5.23 11.61 -9.07
N PHE A 53 4.43 10.55 -9.14
CA PHE A 53 4.46 9.55 -10.20
C PHE A 53 3.20 9.66 -11.06
N LEU A 54 3.38 9.64 -12.38
CA LEU A 54 2.31 9.63 -13.38
C LEU A 54 2.22 8.24 -14.02
N PHE A 55 1.14 7.53 -13.78
CA PHE A 55 0.94 6.16 -14.28
C PHE A 55 -0.16 6.10 -15.34
N LYS A 56 0.09 5.33 -16.40
CA LYS A 56 -0.96 4.77 -17.25
C LYS A 56 -1.15 3.31 -16.88
N ASN A 57 -2.23 3.01 -16.16
CA ASN A 57 -2.47 1.73 -15.52
C ASN A 57 -1.31 1.41 -14.55
N ASN A 58 -0.45 0.44 -14.90
CA ASN A 58 0.73 0.06 -14.12
C ASN A 58 2.05 0.53 -14.76
N LEU A 59 2.00 1.18 -15.92
CA LEU A 59 3.18 1.71 -16.60
C LEU A 59 3.50 3.11 -16.06
N LEU A 60 4.73 3.29 -15.58
CA LEU A 60 5.22 4.62 -15.17
C LEU A 60 5.54 5.44 -16.42
N CYS A 61 4.82 6.53 -16.61
CA CYS A 61 4.94 7.38 -17.80
C CYS A 61 5.73 8.66 -17.52
N GLY A 62 5.79 9.12 -16.27
CA GLY A 62 6.56 10.30 -15.91
C GLY A 62 6.63 10.52 -14.41
N THR A 63 7.52 11.41 -13.99
CA THR A 63 7.80 11.73 -12.59
C THR A 63 8.07 13.21 -12.43
N LEU A 64 7.66 13.79 -11.30
CA LEU A 64 7.74 15.22 -11.03
C LEU A 64 8.22 15.48 -9.60
N ARG A 65 8.86 16.63 -9.36
CA ARG A 65 9.16 17.15 -8.02
C ARG A 65 8.71 18.61 -7.90
N LEU A 66 8.16 18.94 -6.74
CA LEU A 66 7.68 20.29 -6.41
C LEU A 66 8.45 20.85 -5.22
N ASN A 67 8.72 22.14 -5.27
CA ASN A 67 9.23 22.96 -4.17
C ASN A 67 8.40 24.24 -4.10
N LEU A 68 7.13 24.05 -3.76
CA LEU A 68 6.08 25.09 -3.76
C LEU A 68 5.44 25.18 -2.37
N SER A 69 4.65 26.23 -2.13
CA SER A 69 3.80 26.28 -0.95
C SER A 69 2.81 25.10 -0.92
N ILE A 70 2.23 24.81 0.25
CA ILE A 70 1.25 23.71 0.39
C ILE A 70 0.04 23.93 -0.53
N ASP A 71 -0.49 25.16 -0.59
CA ASP A 71 -1.65 25.47 -1.43
C ASP A 71 -1.35 25.33 -2.93
N GLU A 72 -0.20 25.84 -3.39
CA GLU A 72 0.24 25.68 -4.78
C GLU A 72 0.53 24.21 -5.12
N SER A 73 1.11 23.45 -4.19
CA SER A 73 1.34 22.02 -4.38
C SER A 73 0.02 21.24 -4.54
N ILE A 74 -1.00 21.60 -3.78
CA ILE A 74 -2.35 21.04 -3.91
C ILE A 74 -2.97 21.43 -5.25
N GLU A 75 -2.80 22.68 -5.69
CA GLU A 75 -3.26 23.14 -6.99
C GLU A 75 -2.59 22.37 -8.14
N CYS A 76 -1.26 22.19 -8.09
CA CYS A 76 -0.50 21.35 -9.02
C CYS A 76 -1.05 19.92 -9.07
N ILE A 77 -1.21 19.27 -7.91
CA ILE A 77 -1.73 17.89 -7.81
C ILE A 77 -3.15 17.81 -8.39
N ASN A 78 -4.03 18.77 -8.10
CA ASN A 78 -5.38 18.79 -8.64
C ASN A 78 -5.41 19.04 -10.15
N ALA A 79 -4.49 19.83 -10.70
CA ALA A 79 -4.40 20.10 -12.14
C ALA A 79 -3.98 18.86 -12.97
N ILE A 80 -3.25 17.92 -12.35
CA ILE A 80 -2.84 16.65 -12.98
C ILE A 80 -3.74 15.47 -12.62
N LYS A 81 -4.54 15.56 -11.56
CA LYS A 81 -5.46 14.51 -11.11
C LYS A 81 -6.69 14.44 -12.01
N GLU A 82 -6.98 13.27 -12.57
CA GLU A 82 -8.27 13.03 -13.22
C GLU A 82 -9.38 12.93 -12.16
N SER A 83 -10.62 13.27 -12.53
CA SER A 83 -11.76 13.33 -11.61
C SER A 83 -11.95 12.02 -10.84
N ASN A 84 -12.17 12.12 -9.53
CA ASN A 84 -12.47 11.02 -8.59
C ASN A 84 -11.41 9.91 -8.40
N GLN A 85 -10.18 10.04 -8.90
CA GLN A 85 -9.13 9.04 -8.64
C GLN A 85 -8.37 9.30 -7.33
N PRO A 86 -8.23 8.31 -6.43
CA PRO A 86 -7.41 8.49 -5.23
C PRO A 86 -5.94 8.65 -5.60
N LEU A 87 -5.24 9.51 -4.86
CA LEU A 87 -3.79 9.65 -4.96
C LEU A 87 -3.15 8.59 -4.05
N GLU A 88 -2.32 7.72 -4.60
CA GLU A 88 -1.66 6.69 -3.81
C GLU A 88 -0.38 7.25 -3.17
N LEU A 89 -0.28 7.19 -1.86
CA LEU A 89 0.90 7.59 -1.11
C LEU A 89 1.66 6.33 -0.68
N ARG A 90 2.95 6.26 -0.99
CA ARG A 90 3.88 5.21 -0.58
C ARG A 90 5.07 5.80 0.15
N PHE A 91 5.71 4.99 1.00
CA PHE A 91 6.88 5.42 1.75
C PHE A 91 7.97 4.34 1.76
N TRP A 92 9.21 4.73 1.45
CA TRP A 92 10.35 3.84 1.40
C TRP A 92 11.09 3.82 2.75
N GLN A 93 10.50 3.12 3.72
CA GLN A 93 11.01 3.06 5.09
C GLN A 93 12.41 2.44 5.16
N GLY A 94 13.30 3.01 5.97
CA GLY A 94 14.68 2.57 6.17
C GLY A 94 15.65 2.97 5.05
N HIS A 95 15.19 3.71 4.04
CA HIS A 95 15.99 4.08 2.88
C HIS A 95 15.93 5.59 2.61
N VAL A 96 16.91 6.07 1.84
CA VAL A 96 17.00 7.46 1.37
C VAL A 96 17.21 7.45 -0.15
N LEU A 97 16.42 8.25 -0.86
CA LEU A 97 16.53 8.48 -2.29
C LEU A 97 17.84 9.23 -2.57
N THR A 98 18.64 8.65 -3.47
CA THR A 98 19.89 9.24 -3.95
C THR A 98 19.65 9.85 -5.32
N ARG A 99 20.62 10.65 -5.79
CA ARG A 99 20.58 11.20 -7.14
C ARG A 99 20.49 10.10 -8.21
N GLU A 100 21.26 9.03 -8.06
CA GLU A 100 21.24 7.88 -8.98
C GLU A 100 19.86 7.22 -9.08
N HIS A 101 19.14 7.11 -7.95
CA HIS A 101 17.78 6.59 -7.96
C HIS A 101 16.82 7.48 -8.75
N ILE A 102 16.98 8.80 -8.65
CA ILE A 102 16.04 9.78 -9.23
C ILE A 102 16.30 10.00 -10.74
N GLU A 103 17.57 9.96 -11.17
CA GLU A 103 17.94 10.12 -12.58
C GLU A 103 17.41 8.97 -13.46
N ASN A 104 17.15 7.79 -12.88
CA ASN A 104 16.65 6.63 -13.59
C ASN A 104 15.18 6.32 -13.24
N ILE A 105 14.28 6.52 -14.22
CA ILE A 105 12.84 6.25 -14.07
C ILE A 105 12.52 4.77 -13.79
N GLU A 106 13.32 3.83 -14.29
CA GLU A 106 13.17 2.40 -14.01
C GLU A 106 13.53 2.08 -12.56
N SER A 107 14.58 2.74 -12.02
CA SER A 107 14.94 2.65 -10.61
C SER A 107 13.81 3.20 -9.72
N LEU A 108 13.22 4.35 -10.07
CA LEU A 108 12.05 4.88 -9.37
C LEU A 108 10.85 3.92 -9.42
N LYS A 109 10.60 3.26 -10.55
CA LYS A 109 9.55 2.26 -10.66
C LYS A 109 9.80 1.05 -9.77
N ALA A 110 11.03 0.55 -9.72
CA ALA A 110 11.39 -0.57 -8.85
C ALA A 110 11.18 -0.23 -7.36
N ILE A 111 11.58 0.98 -6.95
CA ILE A 111 11.36 1.46 -5.58
C ILE A 111 9.86 1.60 -5.31
N TRP A 112 9.11 2.20 -6.23
CA TRP A 112 7.65 2.31 -6.11
C TRP A 112 7.01 0.95 -5.85
N ASP A 113 7.35 -0.07 -6.66
CA ASP A 113 6.80 -1.42 -6.54
C ASP A 113 7.18 -2.09 -5.22
N ALA A 114 8.41 -1.91 -4.74
CA ALA A 114 8.88 -2.44 -3.46
C ALA A 114 8.11 -1.84 -2.26
N CYS A 115 7.56 -0.63 -2.39
CA CYS A 115 6.82 0.05 -1.34
C CYS A 115 5.31 -0.22 -1.35
N ASN A 116 4.83 -1.19 -2.14
CA ASN A 116 3.39 -1.44 -2.32
C ASN A 116 2.64 -1.67 -1.01
N ASP A 117 3.26 -2.38 -0.07
CA ASP A 117 2.59 -2.79 1.16
C ASP A 117 2.66 -1.75 2.28
N ILE A 118 3.40 -0.64 2.05
CA ILE A 118 3.44 0.55 2.91
C ILE A 118 2.80 1.70 2.12
N SER A 119 1.48 1.63 1.99
CA SER A 119 0.71 2.55 1.16
C SER A 119 -0.62 2.95 1.77
N THR A 120 -1.08 4.15 1.43
CA THR A 120 -2.44 4.60 1.70
C THR A 120 -2.99 5.42 0.53
N HIS A 121 -4.28 5.74 0.58
CA HIS A 121 -4.96 6.53 -0.45
C HIS A 121 -5.42 7.88 0.11
N LEU A 122 -5.01 8.96 -0.56
CA LEU A 122 -5.49 10.32 -0.33
C LEU A 122 -6.64 10.59 -1.32
N ASN A 123 -7.86 10.51 -0.81
CA ASN A 123 -9.10 10.53 -1.59
C ASN A 123 -9.55 11.95 -1.91
N ASP A 124 -9.39 12.88 -0.96
CA ASP A 124 -9.89 14.24 -1.03
C ASP A 124 -8.82 15.31 -0.79
N ARG A 125 -9.16 16.57 -1.08
CA ARG A 125 -8.26 17.72 -0.89
C ARG A 125 -7.79 17.86 0.56
N LYS A 126 -8.63 17.54 1.53
CA LYS A 126 -8.30 17.66 2.95
C LYS A 126 -7.21 16.65 3.33
N GLN A 127 -7.32 15.41 2.88
CA GLN A 127 -6.30 14.38 3.13
C GLN A 127 -4.94 14.75 2.52
N ILE A 128 -4.93 15.33 1.32
CA ILE A 128 -3.69 15.83 0.68
C ILE A 128 -3.11 16.99 1.49
N PHE A 129 -3.95 17.94 1.93
CA PHE A 129 -3.52 19.06 2.78
C PHE A 129 -2.95 18.57 4.12
N ASP A 130 -3.66 17.67 4.81
CA ASP A 130 -3.23 17.09 6.08
C ASP A 130 -1.87 16.37 5.91
N PHE A 131 -1.70 15.62 4.81
CA PHE A 131 -0.44 14.94 4.46
C PHE A 131 0.69 15.93 4.24
N LEU A 132 0.54 16.90 3.34
CA LEU A 132 1.60 17.86 3.03
C LEU A 132 1.99 18.69 4.26
N THR A 133 1.01 19.07 5.09
CA THR A 133 1.25 19.77 6.34
C THR A 133 2.09 18.93 7.31
N ALA A 134 1.75 17.65 7.50
CA ALA A 134 2.52 16.74 8.35
C ALA A 134 3.89 16.37 7.75
N TYR A 135 3.99 16.30 6.42
CA TYR A 135 5.22 15.97 5.72
C TYR A 135 6.26 17.08 5.86
N PHE A 136 5.85 18.33 5.63
CA PHE A 136 6.72 19.50 5.73
C PHE A 136 6.88 20.05 7.15
N SER A 137 6.19 19.49 8.15
CA SER A 137 6.39 19.90 9.54
C SER A 137 7.64 19.29 10.15
N ASP A 138 8.41 20.12 10.87
CA ASP A 138 9.58 19.69 11.63
C ASP A 138 9.23 18.86 12.88
N SER A 139 7.96 18.92 13.33
CA SER A 139 7.49 18.17 14.49
C SER A 139 6.80 16.87 14.07
N SER A 140 7.11 15.79 14.81
CA SER A 140 6.32 14.57 14.76
C SER A 140 5.10 14.71 15.67
N ARG A 141 3.98 14.13 15.23
CA ARG A 141 2.77 14.05 16.05
C ARG A 141 3.05 13.19 17.29
N ILE A 142 2.67 13.73 18.44
CA ILE A 142 2.78 13.03 19.72
C ILE A 142 1.58 12.12 19.91
N GLY A 143 1.83 10.88 20.33
CA GLY A 143 0.81 9.90 20.67
C GLY A 143 0.59 8.84 19.58
N ARG A 144 -0.33 7.92 19.89
CA ARG A 144 -0.73 6.84 18.97
C ARG A 144 -1.94 7.27 18.14
N GLY A 145 -2.04 6.70 16.95
CA GLY A 145 -3.24 6.76 16.11
C GLY A 145 -4.43 6.07 16.76
N LYS A 146 -5.50 5.90 15.97
CA LYS A 146 -6.75 5.27 16.42
C LYS A 146 -6.50 3.83 16.88
N ASP A 147 -7.18 3.44 17.96
CA ASP A 147 -7.25 2.05 18.41
C ASP A 147 -7.93 1.15 17.38
N PHE A 148 -7.65 -0.15 17.48
CA PHE A 148 -8.27 -1.17 16.64
C PHE A 148 -9.78 -1.27 16.88
N THR A 149 -10.56 -1.01 15.83
CA THR A 149 -11.99 -1.28 15.80
C THR A 149 -12.28 -2.78 15.79
N LYS A 150 -13.48 -3.16 16.22
CA LYS A 150 -13.91 -4.57 16.16
C LYS A 150 -13.82 -5.14 14.74
N ALA A 151 -14.29 -4.40 13.73
CA ALA A 151 -14.24 -4.83 12.33
C ALA A 151 -12.79 -5.10 11.86
N THR A 152 -11.83 -4.27 12.26
CA THR A 152 -10.42 -4.48 11.97
C THR A 152 -9.89 -5.73 12.65
N LYS A 153 -10.17 -5.92 13.94
CA LYS A 153 -9.76 -7.11 14.70
C LYS A 153 -10.32 -8.39 14.07
N ASP A 154 -11.62 -8.40 13.77
CA ASP A 154 -12.32 -9.54 13.17
C ASP A 154 -11.73 -9.88 11.80
N LYS A 155 -11.44 -8.87 10.95
CA LYS A 155 -10.82 -9.08 9.64
C LYS A 155 -9.42 -9.67 9.74
N VAL A 156 -8.57 -9.15 10.62
CA VAL A 156 -7.24 -9.72 10.86
C VAL A 156 -7.36 -11.15 11.39
N TRP A 157 -8.36 -11.43 12.23
CA TRP A 157 -8.60 -12.77 12.76
C TRP A 157 -9.03 -13.76 11.67
N ILE A 158 -9.90 -13.33 10.75
CA ILE A 158 -10.34 -14.14 9.60
C ILE A 158 -9.16 -14.46 8.68
N GLU A 159 -8.40 -13.43 8.28
CA GLU A 159 -7.27 -13.57 7.33
C GLU A 159 -6.11 -14.39 7.92
N SER A 160 -6.00 -14.48 9.25
CA SER A 160 -4.97 -15.30 9.93
C SER A 160 -5.43 -16.72 10.28
N HIS A 161 -6.72 -17.05 10.06
CA HIS A 161 -7.32 -18.38 10.29
C HIS A 161 -7.09 -19.01 11.66
N GLY A 162 -6.91 -18.23 12.72
CA GLY A 162 -6.61 -18.85 14.01
C GLY A 162 -5.13 -18.84 14.39
N ARG A 163 -4.21 -18.34 13.56
CA ARG A 163 -2.80 -18.70 13.66
C ARG A 163 -1.82 -17.53 13.67
N CYS A 164 -0.68 -17.74 14.33
CA CYS A 164 0.41 -16.77 14.33
C CYS A 164 1.00 -16.58 12.92
N MET A 165 1.03 -15.33 12.47
CA MET A 165 1.48 -14.93 11.14
C MET A 165 3.00 -14.71 11.03
N PHE A 166 3.74 -14.97 12.11
CA PHE A 166 5.20 -14.91 12.05
C PHE A 166 5.73 -16.03 11.14
N LEU A 167 6.68 -15.70 10.26
CA LEU A 167 7.24 -16.63 9.30
C LEU A 167 7.77 -17.90 10.00
N GLY A 168 7.24 -19.06 9.60
CA GLY A 168 7.61 -20.36 10.16
C GLY A 168 6.94 -20.74 11.49
N CYS A 169 6.08 -19.89 12.08
CA CYS A 169 5.40 -20.22 13.34
C CYS A 169 4.09 -20.98 13.11
N GLY A 170 3.05 -20.30 12.61
CA GLY A 170 1.75 -20.91 12.35
C GLY A 170 1.09 -21.57 13.57
N GLU A 171 1.45 -21.19 14.81
CA GLU A 171 0.84 -21.73 16.02
C GLU A 171 -0.65 -21.36 16.10
N SER A 172 -1.51 -22.28 16.56
CA SER A 172 -2.93 -21.98 16.78
C SER A 172 -3.11 -21.15 18.04
N LEU A 173 -3.75 -19.99 17.92
CA LEU A 173 -4.00 -19.03 19.01
C LEU A 173 -5.44 -19.08 19.51
N LYS A 174 -6.19 -20.12 19.13
CA LYS A 174 -7.60 -20.35 19.48
C LYS A 174 -7.80 -21.13 20.77
N TYR A 175 -6.76 -21.81 21.23
CA TYR A 175 -6.79 -22.66 22.41
C TYR A 175 -5.41 -22.74 23.03
N ASP A 176 -5.38 -22.92 24.34
CA ASP A 176 -4.16 -23.32 25.04
C ASP A 176 -3.86 -24.79 24.74
N PHE A 177 -2.63 -25.09 24.31
CA PHE A 177 -2.26 -26.44 23.86
C PHE A 177 -2.26 -27.46 25.00
N LEU A 178 -1.90 -27.05 26.22
CA LEU A 178 -1.77 -27.95 27.36
C LEU A 178 -3.12 -28.34 27.96
N THR A 179 -4.02 -27.37 28.11
CA THR A 179 -5.32 -27.55 28.77
C THR A 179 -6.47 -27.78 27.80
N GLY A 180 -6.30 -27.45 26.52
CA GLY A 180 -7.37 -27.46 25.52
C GLY A 180 -8.39 -26.33 25.70
N THR A 181 -8.15 -25.40 26.63
CA THR A 181 -9.07 -24.30 26.92
C THR A 181 -9.14 -23.35 25.73
N GLY A 182 -10.34 -23.16 25.18
CA GLY A 182 -10.59 -22.19 24.11
C GLY A 182 -10.44 -20.76 24.62
N GLY A 183 -9.84 -19.89 23.81
CA GLY A 183 -9.58 -18.50 24.18
C GLY A 183 -8.93 -17.71 23.05
N ASN A 184 -8.64 -16.44 23.32
CA ASN A 184 -7.86 -15.60 22.41
C ASN A 184 -6.44 -15.45 22.98
N PHE A 185 -5.49 -16.19 22.42
CA PHE A 185 -4.07 -16.19 22.81
C PHE A 185 -3.20 -15.37 21.85
N SER A 186 -3.82 -14.40 21.17
CA SER A 186 -3.16 -13.59 20.16
C SER A 186 -2.93 -12.15 20.59
N TYR A 187 -1.93 -11.55 19.97
CA TYR A 187 -1.63 -10.12 20.00
C TYR A 187 -1.68 -9.55 18.59
N LEU A 188 -2.10 -8.29 18.49
CA LEU A 188 -2.12 -7.54 17.23
C LEU A 188 -0.92 -6.60 17.20
N ALA A 189 -0.07 -6.76 16.21
CA ALA A 189 1.12 -5.92 16.01
C ALA A 189 0.99 -5.11 14.73
N HIS A 190 1.40 -3.85 14.77
CA HIS A 190 1.45 -2.99 13.58
C HIS A 190 2.71 -3.26 12.74
N ASN A 191 2.59 -3.26 11.41
CA ASN A 191 3.74 -3.20 10.48
C ASN A 191 4.36 -1.80 10.59
N VAL A 192 3.63 -0.78 10.15
CA VAL A 192 3.90 0.65 10.38
C VAL A 192 3.31 1.04 11.73
N ALA A 193 4.17 1.48 12.65
CA ALA A 193 3.76 1.74 14.03
C ALA A 193 2.62 2.76 14.10
N SER A 194 1.72 2.63 15.07
CA SER A 194 0.61 3.58 15.26
C SER A 194 1.05 4.96 15.74
N ALA A 195 2.26 5.09 16.27
CA ALA A 195 2.86 6.37 16.65
C ALA A 195 4.00 6.71 15.71
N GLU A 196 4.12 7.98 15.31
CA GLU A 196 5.19 8.44 14.41
C GLU A 196 6.58 8.28 15.03
N GLY A 197 6.69 8.43 16.36
CA GLY A 197 7.94 8.18 17.09
C GLY A 197 8.17 6.72 17.49
N GLY A 198 7.33 5.78 17.05
CA GLY A 198 7.54 4.35 17.29
C GLY A 198 8.68 3.79 16.43
N GLU A 199 9.15 2.58 16.74
CA GLU A 199 10.31 1.95 16.08
C GLU A 199 10.18 1.85 14.55
N ARG A 200 8.93 1.84 14.05
CA ARG A 200 8.57 1.79 12.62
C ARG A 200 7.57 2.88 12.24
N GLY A 201 7.56 3.98 12.99
CA GLY A 201 6.66 5.10 12.75
C GLY A 201 7.04 5.82 11.46
N ILE A 202 6.02 6.18 10.69
CA ILE A 202 6.17 7.01 9.49
C ILE A 202 5.23 8.21 9.63
N PRO A 203 5.71 9.46 9.45
CA PRO A 203 4.86 10.64 9.54
C PRO A 203 3.63 10.53 8.63
N TYR A 204 2.47 10.97 9.15
CA TYR A 204 1.15 10.80 8.53
C TYR A 204 0.66 9.34 8.41
N LEU A 205 1.46 8.44 7.84
CA LEU A 205 1.08 7.04 7.62
C LEU A 205 0.81 6.27 8.92
N SER A 206 1.51 6.60 10.02
CA SER A 206 1.30 5.97 11.33
C SER A 206 -0.14 6.10 11.82
N GLU A 207 -0.74 7.27 11.65
CA GLU A 207 -2.15 7.49 11.98
C GLU A 207 -3.06 6.92 10.89
N ALA A 208 -2.75 7.17 9.62
CA ALA A 208 -3.58 6.74 8.49
C ALA A 208 -3.75 5.21 8.45
N LEU A 209 -2.72 4.45 8.85
CA LEU A 209 -2.69 2.99 8.83
C LEU A 209 -2.98 2.35 10.20
N SER A 210 -3.23 3.15 11.25
CA SER A 210 -3.29 2.63 12.63
C SER A 210 -4.41 1.60 12.86
N ASN A 211 -5.49 1.70 12.09
CA ASN A 211 -6.65 0.81 12.14
C ASN A 211 -6.85 0.02 10.84
N GLU A 212 -5.87 0.05 9.92
CA GLU A 212 -5.96 -0.67 8.65
C GLU A 212 -5.58 -2.16 8.81
N PRO A 213 -6.48 -3.11 8.49
CA PRO A 213 -6.22 -4.55 8.64
C PRO A 213 -4.94 -5.03 7.94
N LYS A 214 -4.62 -4.46 6.77
CA LYS A 214 -3.40 -4.80 6.01
C LYS A 214 -2.11 -4.38 6.73
N ASN A 215 -2.19 -3.45 7.68
CA ASN A 215 -1.07 -2.96 8.47
C ASN A 215 -0.89 -3.74 9.79
N ILE A 216 -1.61 -4.84 10.00
CA ILE A 216 -1.65 -5.52 11.30
C ILE A 216 -1.36 -7.01 11.13
N LEU A 217 -0.46 -7.58 11.93
CA LEU A 217 -0.28 -9.03 12.06
C LEU A 217 -0.99 -9.57 13.30
N LEU A 218 -1.40 -10.83 13.22
CA LEU A 218 -1.79 -11.61 14.38
C LEU A 218 -0.62 -12.50 14.85
N LEU A 219 -0.16 -12.33 16.08
CA LEU A 219 1.04 -12.98 16.60
C LEU A 219 0.79 -13.66 17.95
N CYS A 220 1.55 -14.71 18.26
CA CYS A 220 1.64 -15.23 19.63
C CYS A 220 2.51 -14.29 20.50
N ASP A 221 2.44 -14.43 21.83
CA ASP A 221 3.20 -13.60 22.78
C ASP A 221 4.70 -13.54 22.45
N LYS A 222 5.30 -14.71 22.20
CA LYS A 222 6.73 -14.84 21.87
C LYS A 222 7.12 -13.97 20.67
N HIS A 223 6.40 -14.08 19.55
CA HIS A 223 6.74 -13.37 18.32
C HIS A 223 6.32 -11.90 18.36
N HIS A 224 5.20 -11.57 19.04
CA HIS A 224 4.83 -10.19 19.30
C HIS A 224 5.94 -9.47 20.09
N ARG A 225 6.41 -10.06 21.19
CA ARG A 225 7.53 -9.51 21.99
C ARG A 225 8.84 -9.46 21.20
N LEU A 226 9.11 -10.46 20.34
CA LEU A 226 10.31 -10.49 19.51
C LEU A 226 10.41 -9.24 18.63
N ILE A 227 9.35 -8.95 17.85
CA ILE A 227 9.38 -7.87 16.85
C ILE A 227 9.20 -6.47 17.44
N ASP A 228 8.63 -6.34 18.64
CA ASP A 228 8.33 -5.04 19.25
C ASP A 228 9.30 -4.64 20.37
N LYS A 229 10.05 -5.60 20.94
CA LYS A 229 10.86 -5.33 22.15
C LYS A 229 12.26 -5.92 22.10
N VAL A 230 12.44 -7.11 21.52
CA VAL A 230 13.73 -7.81 21.58
C VAL A 230 14.63 -7.47 20.39
N ALA A 231 14.05 -7.49 19.18
CA ALA A 231 14.79 -7.38 17.93
C ALA A 231 14.10 -6.40 16.96
N ALA A 232 13.53 -5.31 17.47
CA ALA A 232 12.70 -4.40 16.67
C ALA A 232 13.40 -3.83 15.41
N VAL A 233 14.73 -3.64 15.49
CA VAL A 233 15.58 -3.20 14.37
C VAL A 233 15.63 -4.22 13.23
N ASP A 234 15.55 -5.52 13.55
CA ASP A 234 15.65 -6.60 12.56
C ASP A 234 14.32 -6.86 11.83
N TYR A 235 13.23 -6.23 12.28
CA TYR A 235 11.89 -6.41 11.72
C TYR A 235 11.30 -5.06 11.28
N PRO A 236 11.83 -4.42 10.22
CA PRO A 236 11.25 -3.18 9.69
C PRO A 236 9.88 -3.45 9.04
N ALA A 237 9.10 -2.38 8.81
CA ALA A 237 7.74 -2.50 8.29
C ALA A 237 7.64 -3.27 6.95
N PRO A 238 8.57 -3.11 5.97
CA PRO A 238 8.52 -3.89 4.74
C PRO A 238 8.61 -5.41 4.98
N THR A 239 9.47 -5.84 5.90
CA THR A 239 9.63 -7.25 6.28
C THR A 239 8.36 -7.80 6.90
N LEU A 240 7.76 -7.06 7.85
CA LEU A 240 6.52 -7.46 8.51
C LEU A 240 5.33 -7.51 7.53
N ALA A 241 5.27 -6.55 6.61
CA ALA A 241 4.25 -6.52 5.57
C ALA A 241 4.37 -7.71 4.61
N LEU A 242 5.60 -8.06 4.22
CA LEU A 242 5.87 -9.26 3.41
C LEU A 242 5.47 -10.54 4.15
N MET A 243 5.84 -10.70 5.42
CA MET A 243 5.44 -11.85 6.24
C MET A 243 3.92 -12.01 6.29
N ARG A 244 3.18 -10.90 6.47
CA ARG A 244 1.73 -10.90 6.45
C ARG A 244 1.19 -11.39 5.10
N LYS A 245 1.69 -10.81 4.01
CA LYS A 245 1.26 -11.13 2.65
C LYS A 245 1.50 -12.61 2.32
N GLU A 246 2.72 -13.10 2.54
CA GLU A 246 3.08 -14.50 2.28
C GLU A 246 2.25 -15.47 3.12
N PHE A 247 1.97 -15.13 4.38
CA PHE A 247 1.08 -15.93 5.22
C PHE A 247 -0.32 -16.02 4.62
N CYS A 248 -0.93 -14.88 4.27
CA CYS A 248 -2.30 -14.85 3.73
C CYS A 248 -2.38 -15.60 2.40
N ASP A 249 -1.43 -15.36 1.49
CA ASP A 249 -1.38 -16.01 0.18
C ASP A 249 -1.23 -17.54 0.33
N LEU A 250 -0.37 -17.99 1.24
CA LEU A 250 -0.17 -19.41 1.51
C LEU A 250 -1.41 -20.04 2.17
N ALA A 251 -2.03 -19.37 3.14
CA ALA A 251 -3.21 -19.89 3.82
C ALA A 251 -4.38 -20.07 2.86
N GLU A 252 -4.66 -19.06 2.03
CA GLU A 252 -5.67 -19.14 0.98
C GLU A 252 -5.34 -20.23 -0.05
N SER A 253 -4.09 -20.33 -0.49
CA SER A 253 -3.65 -21.40 -1.41
C SER A 253 -3.90 -22.80 -0.84
N LEU A 254 -3.59 -23.02 0.44
CA LEU A 254 -3.82 -24.32 1.10
C LEU A 254 -5.31 -24.61 1.28
N LEU A 255 -6.11 -23.60 1.66
CA LEU A 255 -7.56 -23.76 1.85
C LEU A 255 -8.31 -23.97 0.54
N ASN A 256 -7.84 -23.39 -0.56
CA ASN A 256 -8.37 -23.67 -1.90
C ASN A 256 -8.25 -25.15 -2.26
N GLY A 257 -7.30 -25.89 -1.66
CA GLY A 257 -7.19 -27.35 -1.77
C GLY A 257 -8.38 -28.13 -1.19
N LEU A 258 -9.28 -27.50 -0.44
CA LEU A 258 -10.53 -28.10 0.05
C LEU A 258 -11.63 -28.12 -1.01
N SER A 259 -11.47 -27.35 -2.10
CA SER A 259 -12.48 -27.23 -3.15
C SER A 259 -12.42 -28.43 -4.10
N PHE A 260 -13.57 -29.02 -4.41
CA PHE A 260 -13.68 -30.00 -5.50
C PHE A 260 -13.47 -29.32 -6.85
N GLU A 261 -12.96 -30.07 -7.84
CA GLU A 261 -12.96 -29.61 -9.22
C GLU A 261 -14.40 -29.34 -9.68
N ALA A 262 -14.60 -28.24 -10.40
CA ALA A 262 -15.89 -27.94 -11.01
C ALA A 262 -16.21 -29.01 -12.06
N ILE A 263 -17.21 -29.87 -11.78
CA ILE A 263 -17.64 -30.91 -12.71
C ILE A 263 -18.64 -30.30 -13.71
N PRO A 264 -18.43 -30.48 -15.04
CA PRO A 264 -19.41 -30.06 -16.02
C PRO A 264 -20.72 -30.83 -15.83
N VAL A 265 -21.82 -30.09 -15.66
CA VAL A 265 -23.16 -30.69 -15.59
C VAL A 265 -23.69 -30.83 -17.01
N TYR A 266 -23.91 -32.07 -17.44
CA TYR A 266 -24.61 -32.37 -18.68
C TYR A 266 -26.07 -32.69 -18.38
N THR A 267 -26.98 -31.87 -18.89
CA THR A 267 -28.41 -32.17 -18.85
C THR A 267 -28.79 -32.91 -20.12
N ILE A 268 -29.09 -34.20 -20.00
CA ILE A 268 -29.68 -34.98 -21.08
C ILE A 268 -31.20 -34.90 -20.93
N LEU A 269 -31.85 -34.13 -21.81
CA LEU A 269 -33.31 -34.10 -21.88
C LEU A 269 -33.78 -35.31 -22.70
N TRP A 270 -34.34 -36.30 -22.00
CA TRP A 270 -34.95 -37.46 -22.63
C TRP A 270 -36.48 -37.32 -22.68
N PRO A 271 -37.13 -37.36 -23.85
CA PRO A 271 -38.58 -37.23 -23.94
C PRO A 271 -39.27 -38.49 -23.39
N VAL A 272 -40.25 -38.29 -22.51
CA VAL A 272 -41.18 -39.35 -22.11
C VAL A 272 -42.42 -39.23 -23.01
N ASN A 273 -42.82 -40.34 -23.67
CA ASN A 273 -43.96 -40.40 -24.60
C ASN A 273 -43.86 -39.51 -25.85
N GLY A 274 -42.65 -39.19 -26.33
CA GLY A 274 -42.46 -38.47 -27.60
C GLY A 274 -42.85 -36.99 -27.58
N GLN A 275 -43.16 -36.43 -26.40
CA GLN A 275 -43.40 -35.00 -26.23
C GLN A 275 -42.09 -34.29 -25.93
N PHE A 276 -41.68 -33.39 -26.81
CA PHE A 276 -40.53 -32.53 -26.62
C PHE A 276 -40.98 -31.26 -25.89
N VAL A 277 -40.52 -31.04 -24.67
CA VAL A 277 -40.49 -29.70 -24.09
C VAL A 277 -39.27 -29.02 -24.73
N SER A 278 -39.48 -27.87 -25.36
CA SER A 278 -38.55 -27.16 -26.28
C SER A 278 -37.05 -27.27 -25.94
N ASN A 279 -36.20 -27.26 -26.99
CA ASN A 279 -34.75 -27.26 -26.87
C ASN A 279 -34.25 -26.16 -25.91
N PRO A 280 -33.27 -26.46 -25.04
CA PRO A 280 -32.62 -25.44 -24.24
C PRO A 280 -31.84 -24.49 -25.16
N GLN A 281 -31.99 -23.18 -24.94
CA GLN A 281 -31.13 -22.14 -25.52
C GLN A 281 -29.78 -22.11 -24.82
#